data_AF-A0A3C0C3G2-F1
#
_entry.id   AF-A0A3C0C3G2-F1
#
_cell.length_a   1.000
_cell.length_b   1.000
_cell.length_c   1.000
_cell.angle_alpha   90.00
_cell.angle_beta   90.00
_cell.angle_gamma   90.00
#
_symmetry.space_group_name_H-M   'P 1'
#
loop_
_entity.id
_entity.type
_entity.pdbx_description
1 polymer ?
#
loop_
_entity_poly.entity_id
_entity_poly.type
_entity_poly.pdbx_seq_one_letter_code
_entity_poly.pdbx_strand_id
1 'polypeptide(L)'
;VSKELGPLSEKNSSDKLTNCERLFLMHGITGARGEAERGFPSVIDCGLPALKRLYAMGASANSSHVAALLAIMASSEDSNVIHRGGYDFWQNEYKQMIKDTIERFDPLSEDFRPIEELEKKFIKSRISPGGAADLLSCTIFLHMVTKPACQQ
;
A
#
# COMPACT_ATOMS: atom_id res chain seq x y z
N VAL A 1 0.61 -9.21 -16.07
CA VAL A 1 -0.60 -9.77 -15.41
C VAL A 1 -1.56 -10.38 -16.41
N SER A 2 -1.88 -9.73 -17.54
CA SER A 2 -2.81 -10.31 -18.55
C SER A 2 -2.36 -11.67 -19.12
N LYS A 3 -1.07 -11.97 -19.17
CA LYS A 3 -0.58 -13.30 -19.59
C LYS A 3 -0.80 -14.41 -18.55
N GLU A 4 -0.79 -14.09 -17.25
CA GLU A 4 -0.99 -15.09 -16.19
C GLU A 4 -2.46 -15.22 -15.77
N LEU A 5 -3.23 -14.12 -15.84
CA LEU A 5 -4.63 -14.10 -15.44
C LEU A 5 -5.60 -14.18 -16.63
N GLY A 6 -5.11 -14.04 -17.87
CA GLY A 6 -5.88 -14.25 -19.09
C GLY A 6 -6.56 -15.63 -19.19
N PRO A 7 -5.92 -16.74 -18.76
CA PRO A 7 -6.55 -18.06 -18.78
C PRO A 7 -7.60 -18.29 -17.68
N LEU A 8 -7.83 -17.35 -16.76
CA LEU A 8 -8.76 -17.55 -15.64
C LEU A 8 -10.23 -17.63 -16.06
N SER A 9 -10.57 -17.06 -17.22
CA SER A 9 -11.90 -17.22 -17.81
C SER A 9 -12.17 -18.64 -18.33
N GLU A 10 -11.12 -19.46 -18.48
CA GLU A 10 -11.18 -20.86 -18.95
C GLU A 10 -10.92 -21.88 -17.84
N LYS A 11 -10.66 -21.45 -16.59
CA LYS A 11 -10.48 -22.38 -15.46
C LYS A 11 -11.82 -23.05 -15.11
N ASN A 12 -11.89 -24.37 -15.29
CA ASN A 12 -13.04 -25.19 -14.90
C ASN A 12 -13.41 -24.98 -13.41
N SER A 13 -14.71 -25.04 -13.13
CA SER A 13 -15.36 -24.81 -11.83
C SER A 13 -14.90 -25.71 -10.66
N SER A 14 -13.95 -26.62 -10.90
CA SER A 14 -13.31 -27.48 -9.89
C SER A 14 -12.06 -26.88 -9.24
N ASP A 15 -11.44 -25.85 -9.82
CA ASP A 15 -10.27 -25.18 -9.23
C ASP A 15 -10.71 -23.99 -8.37
N LYS A 16 -10.50 -24.07 -7.05
CA LYS A 16 -10.77 -22.96 -6.13
C LYS A 16 -9.89 -21.77 -6.48
N LEU A 17 -10.46 -20.76 -7.15
CA LEU A 17 -9.82 -19.47 -7.38
C LEU A 17 -9.37 -18.85 -6.06
N THR A 18 -8.14 -18.36 -6.03
CA THR A 18 -7.62 -17.54 -4.93
C THR A 18 -8.39 -16.22 -4.84
N ASN A 19 -8.39 -15.61 -3.66
CA ASN A 19 -9.08 -14.33 -3.44
C ASN A 19 -8.61 -13.23 -4.42
N CYS A 20 -7.32 -13.23 -4.77
CA CYS A 20 -6.75 -12.30 -5.74
C CYS A 20 -7.25 -12.55 -7.18
N GLU A 21 -7.35 -13.83 -7.61
CA GLU A 21 -7.89 -14.18 -8.92
C GLU A 21 -9.37 -13.79 -9.05
N ARG A 22 -10.16 -13.94 -7.98
CA ARG A 22 -11.56 -13.49 -7.94
C ARG A 22 -11.70 -11.97 -8.06
N LEU A 23 -10.90 -11.19 -7.32
CA LEU A 23 -10.95 -9.72 -7.39
C LEU A 23 -10.57 -9.20 -8.77
N PHE A 24 -9.57 -9.83 -9.41
CA PHE A 24 -9.17 -9.48 -10.76
C PHE A 24 -10.32 -9.72 -11.76
N LEU A 25 -11.01 -10.86 -11.67
CA LEU A 25 -12.13 -11.17 -12.55
C LEU A 25 -13.35 -10.26 -12.33
N MET A 26 -13.65 -9.87 -11.10
CA MET A 26 -14.84 -9.06 -10.79
C MET A 26 -14.65 -7.55 -11.02
N HIS A 27 -13.44 -7.04 -10.78
CA HIS A 27 -13.21 -5.59 -10.70
C HIS A 27 -11.97 -5.11 -11.47
N GLY A 28 -11.22 -6.00 -12.14
CA GLY A 28 -9.97 -5.66 -12.83
C GLY A 28 -8.82 -5.30 -11.88
N ILE A 29 -9.00 -5.48 -10.58
CA ILE A 29 -8.01 -5.10 -9.56
C ILE A 29 -6.85 -6.08 -9.59
N THR A 30 -5.66 -5.57 -9.89
CA THR A 30 -4.44 -6.36 -10.07
C THR A 30 -3.55 -6.43 -8.81
N GLY A 31 -3.76 -5.53 -7.84
CA GLY A 31 -2.96 -5.42 -6.61
C GLY A 31 -1.45 -5.29 -6.89
N ALA A 32 -0.62 -5.88 -6.00
CA ALA A 32 0.84 -5.84 -6.09
C ALA A 32 1.41 -6.40 -7.42
N ARG A 33 0.70 -7.33 -8.08
CA ARG A 33 1.13 -7.85 -9.39
C ARG A 33 1.00 -6.80 -10.48
N GLY A 34 -0.05 -5.99 -10.43
CA GLY A 34 -0.22 -4.87 -11.37
C GLY A 34 0.75 -3.75 -11.10
N GLU A 35 1.07 -3.49 -9.84
CA GLU A 35 2.20 -2.60 -9.51
C GLU A 35 3.49 -3.10 -10.16
N ALA A 36 3.84 -4.37 -9.98
CA ALA A 36 5.04 -4.94 -10.59
C ALA A 36 5.06 -4.84 -12.12
N GLU A 37 3.93 -5.13 -12.79
CA GLU A 37 3.82 -5.00 -14.26
C GLU A 37 3.98 -3.56 -14.74
N ARG A 38 3.52 -2.57 -13.95
CA ARG A 38 3.69 -1.14 -14.24
C ARG A 38 5.03 -0.57 -13.76
N GLY A 39 5.92 -1.38 -13.20
CA GLY A 39 7.21 -0.92 -12.68
C GLY A 39 7.15 -0.23 -11.31
N PHE A 40 6.18 -0.60 -10.48
CA PHE A 40 5.94 -0.13 -9.11
C PHE A 40 5.73 1.40 -8.96
N PRO A 41 4.75 2.00 -9.65
CA PRO A 41 4.52 3.45 -9.58
C PRO A 41 4.28 3.95 -8.15
N SER A 42 3.56 3.21 -7.29
CA SER A 42 3.35 3.65 -5.90
C SER A 42 4.65 3.69 -5.10
N VAL A 43 5.60 2.82 -5.42
CA VAL A 43 6.93 2.79 -4.80
C VAL A 43 7.79 3.93 -5.32
N ILE A 44 7.85 4.10 -6.64
CA ILE A 44 8.75 5.06 -7.30
C ILE A 44 8.26 6.51 -7.11
N ASP A 45 6.96 6.75 -7.25
CA ASP A 45 6.39 8.10 -7.30
C ASP A 45 5.89 8.60 -5.94
N CYS A 46 5.57 7.69 -5.01
CA CYS A 46 5.01 8.05 -3.70
C CYS A 46 5.92 7.62 -2.54
N GLY A 47 6.22 6.33 -2.42
CA GLY A 47 6.98 5.77 -1.31
C GLY A 47 8.41 6.32 -1.20
N LEU A 48 9.19 6.21 -2.27
CA LEU A 48 10.59 6.64 -2.29
C LEU A 48 10.75 8.16 -2.06
N PRO A 49 9.98 9.05 -2.72
CA PRO A 49 10.06 10.49 -2.46
C PRO A 49 9.72 10.85 -1.02
N ALA A 50 8.67 10.25 -0.45
CA ALA A 50 8.29 10.48 0.95
C ALA A 50 9.41 10.07 1.91
N LEU A 51 9.97 8.88 1.71
CA LEU A 51 11.05 8.33 2.53
C LEU A 51 12.33 9.17 2.44
N LYS A 52 12.76 9.53 1.23
CA LYS A 52 13.96 10.35 1.01
C LYS A 52 13.81 11.74 1.63
N ARG A 53 12.66 12.39 1.44
CA ARG A 53 12.36 13.71 2.02
C ARG A 53 12.47 13.68 3.53
N LEU A 54 11.85 12.70 4.19
CA LEU A 54 11.82 12.63 5.65
C LEU A 54 13.18 12.31 6.26
N TYR A 55 13.95 11.43 5.62
CA TYR A 55 15.34 11.23 6.04
C TYR A 55 16.19 12.50 5.88
N ALA A 56 16.02 13.27 4.81
CA ALA A 56 16.72 14.53 4.64
C ALA A 56 16.32 15.59 5.69
N MET A 57 15.10 15.49 6.23
CA MET A 57 14.59 16.33 7.31
C MET A 57 14.97 15.83 8.71
N GLY A 58 15.70 14.71 8.82
CA GLY A 58 16.14 14.15 10.10
C GLY A 58 15.05 13.37 10.86
N ALA A 59 13.97 12.97 10.20
CA ALA A 59 12.92 12.15 10.80
C ALA A 59 13.46 10.77 11.21
N SER A 60 12.86 10.17 12.23
CA SER A 60 13.18 8.79 12.62
C SER A 60 12.87 7.80 11.49
N ALA A 61 13.55 6.65 11.47
CA ALA A 61 13.25 5.60 10.51
C ALA A 61 11.80 5.13 10.59
N ASN A 62 11.27 4.97 11.81
CA ASN A 62 9.88 4.54 12.02
C ASN A 62 8.89 5.58 11.47
N SER A 63 9.03 6.85 11.83
CA SER A 63 8.15 7.92 11.33
C SER A 63 8.21 8.03 9.81
N SER A 64 9.40 7.88 9.23
CA SER A 64 9.60 7.92 7.79
C SER A 64 8.92 6.75 7.07
N HIS A 65 9.01 5.53 7.62
CA HIS A 65 8.32 4.36 7.07
C HIS A 65 6.80 4.49 7.19
N VAL A 66 6.28 4.97 8.32
CA VAL A 66 4.84 5.18 8.52
C VAL A 66 4.29 6.21 7.53
N ALA A 67 4.99 7.33 7.33
CA ALA A 67 4.58 8.34 6.36
C ALA A 67 4.66 7.82 4.91
N ALA A 68 5.71 7.07 4.56
CA ALA A 68 5.82 6.42 3.25
C ALA A 68 4.68 5.41 3.02
N LEU A 69 4.32 4.65 4.05
CA LEU A 69 3.21 3.71 4.01
C LEU A 69 1.88 4.42 3.76
N LEU A 70 1.59 5.52 4.47
CA LEU A 70 0.38 6.32 4.24
C LEU A 70 0.33 6.88 2.82
N ALA A 71 1.45 7.35 2.28
CA ALA A 71 1.53 7.83 0.90
C ALA A 71 1.26 6.72 -0.13
N ILE A 72 1.73 5.50 0.11
CA ILE A 72 1.43 4.33 -0.72
C ILE A 72 -0.05 3.94 -0.58
N MET A 73 -0.60 3.91 0.63
CA MET A 73 -2.02 3.61 0.87
C MET A 73 -2.95 4.60 0.16
N ALA A 74 -2.57 5.87 0.07
CA ALA A 74 -3.35 6.91 -0.61
C ALA A 74 -3.36 6.77 -2.14
N SER A 75 -2.31 6.17 -2.71
CA SER A 75 -2.06 6.11 -4.17
C SER A 75 -2.33 4.75 -4.80
N SER A 76 -2.42 3.67 -4.00
CA SER A 76 -2.52 2.30 -4.48
C SER A 76 -3.90 1.66 -4.31
N GLU A 77 -4.19 0.71 -5.20
CA GLU A 77 -5.37 -0.17 -5.10
C GLU A 77 -5.03 -1.41 -4.26
N ASP A 78 -5.40 -1.39 -2.98
CA ASP A 78 -5.13 -2.51 -2.08
C ASP A 78 -6.24 -3.57 -2.19
N SER A 79 -5.92 -4.67 -2.88
CA SER A 79 -6.83 -5.80 -3.06
C SER A 79 -7.26 -6.46 -1.74
N ASN A 80 -6.45 -6.41 -0.68
CA ASN A 80 -6.83 -6.98 0.62
C ASN A 80 -7.90 -6.12 1.31
N VAL A 81 -7.79 -4.80 1.20
CA VAL A 81 -8.82 -3.87 1.69
C VAL A 81 -10.11 -4.06 0.90
N ILE A 82 -10.03 -4.07 -0.43
CA ILE A 82 -11.22 -4.21 -1.29
C ILE A 82 -11.91 -5.56 -1.09
N HIS A 83 -11.14 -6.64 -0.91
CA HIS A 83 -11.70 -7.97 -0.64
C HIS A 83 -12.48 -8.04 0.68
N ARG A 84 -12.01 -7.35 1.73
CA ARG A 84 -12.61 -7.45 3.07
C ARG A 84 -13.67 -6.38 3.35
N GLY A 85 -13.41 -5.15 2.93
CA GLY A 85 -14.29 -3.99 3.13
C GLY A 85 -15.25 -3.74 1.98
N GLY A 86 -14.97 -4.27 0.78
CA GLY A 86 -15.71 -3.95 -0.43
C GLY A 86 -15.16 -2.73 -1.17
N TYR A 87 -15.52 -2.59 -2.44
CA TYR A 87 -15.04 -1.52 -3.31
C TYR A 87 -15.53 -0.13 -2.88
N ASP A 88 -16.81 0.01 -2.53
CA ASP A 88 -17.38 1.28 -2.09
C ASP A 88 -16.75 1.80 -0.80
N PHE A 89 -16.47 0.89 0.14
CA PHE A 89 -15.74 1.20 1.36
C PHE A 89 -14.32 1.68 1.03
N TRP A 90 -13.60 0.96 0.15
CA TRP A 90 -12.25 1.34 -0.24
C TRP A 90 -12.22 2.72 -0.94
N GLN A 91 -13.12 2.96 -1.88
CA GLN A 91 -13.13 4.19 -2.69
C GLN A 91 -13.51 5.43 -1.87
N ASN A 92 -14.39 5.27 -0.87
CA ASN A 92 -14.91 6.39 -0.10
C ASN A 92 -14.30 6.45 1.30
N GLU A 93 -14.72 5.54 2.19
CA GLU A 93 -14.38 5.58 3.62
C GLU A 93 -12.89 5.39 3.85
N TYR A 94 -12.27 4.37 3.26
CA TYR A 94 -10.85 4.08 3.43
C TYR A 94 -9.98 5.25 2.94
N LYS A 95 -10.21 5.74 1.71
CA LYS A 95 -9.43 6.87 1.16
C LYS A 95 -9.57 8.13 2.02
N GLN A 96 -10.76 8.40 2.55
CA GLN A 96 -10.95 9.52 3.47
C GLN A 96 -10.20 9.31 4.79
N MET A 97 -10.25 8.11 5.38
CA MET A 97 -9.50 7.79 6.60
C MET A 97 -7.99 8.00 6.41
N ILE A 98 -7.43 7.55 5.28
CA ILE A 98 -6.01 7.75 4.98
C ILE A 98 -5.69 9.24 4.84
N LYS A 99 -6.50 9.99 4.09
CA LYS A 99 -6.32 11.43 3.89
C LYS A 99 -6.33 12.19 5.22
N ASP A 100 -7.33 11.95 6.05
CA ASP A 100 -7.47 12.59 7.37
C ASP A 100 -6.29 12.25 8.29
N THR A 101 -5.74 11.04 8.18
CA THR A 101 -4.56 10.65 8.96
C THR A 101 -3.29 11.32 8.44
N ILE A 102 -3.12 11.46 7.12
CA ILE A 102 -1.99 12.19 6.52
C ILE A 102 -2.00 13.66 6.96
N GLU A 103 -3.17 14.30 7.02
CA GLU A 103 -3.30 15.70 7.44
C GLU A 103 -2.99 15.92 8.92
N ARG A 104 -3.21 14.91 9.77
CA ARG A 104 -3.02 14.99 11.23
C ARG A 104 -1.68 14.46 11.72
N PHE A 105 -1.07 13.53 10.98
CA PHE A 105 0.21 12.93 11.37
C PHE A 105 1.37 13.83 10.96
N ASP A 106 2.12 14.33 11.93
CA ASP A 106 3.40 14.98 11.70
C ASP A 106 4.56 13.98 11.87
N PRO A 107 5.24 13.57 10.79
CA PRO A 107 6.34 12.61 10.86
C PRO A 107 7.61 13.12 11.56
N LEU A 108 7.72 14.43 11.81
CA LEU A 108 8.82 15.02 12.60
C LEU A 108 8.50 15.06 14.10
N SER A 109 7.25 14.82 14.46
CA SER A 109 6.84 14.70 15.85
C SER A 109 6.95 13.25 16.35
N GLU A 110 6.91 13.07 17.67
CA GLU A 110 6.73 11.76 18.30
C GLU A 110 5.24 11.42 18.52
N ASP A 111 4.32 12.17 17.92
CA ASP A 111 2.88 11.97 18.08
C ASP A 111 2.31 10.95 17.09
N PHE A 112 2.20 9.70 17.54
CA PHE A 112 1.61 8.60 16.77
C PHE A 112 0.11 8.42 17.00
N ARG A 113 -0.56 9.26 17.78
CA ARG A 113 -2.01 9.13 18.05
C ARG A 113 -2.86 9.07 16.77
N PRO A 114 -2.60 9.86 15.70
CA PRO A 114 -3.35 9.73 14.45
C PRO A 114 -3.24 8.35 13.78
N ILE A 115 -2.10 7.68 13.97
CA ILE A 115 -1.82 6.34 13.44
C ILE A 115 -2.54 5.27 14.27
N GLU A 116 -2.48 5.38 15.59
CA GLU A 116 -3.20 4.48 16.51
C GLU A 116 -4.72 4.56 16.31
N GLU A 117 -5.25 5.76 16.06
CA GLU A 117 -6.66 5.96 15.72
C GLU A 117 -7.03 5.30 14.39
N LEU A 118 -6.17 5.41 13.38
CA LEU A 118 -6.36 4.74 12.09
C LEU A 118 -6.35 3.23 12.26
N GLU A 119 -5.40 2.69 13.02
CA GLU A 119 -5.30 1.27 13.30
C GLU A 119 -6.56 0.73 13.99
N LYS A 120 -7.09 1.45 14.99
CA LYS A 120 -8.37 1.09 15.64
C LYS A 120 -9.52 1.01 14.63
N LYS A 121 -9.59 1.93 13.67
CA LYS A 121 -10.59 1.89 12.58
C LYS A 121 -10.39 0.68 11.68
N PHE A 122 -9.15 0.32 11.35
CA PHE A 122 -8.84 -0.87 10.55
C PHE A 122 -9.24 -2.17 11.26
N ILE A 123 -8.90 -2.30 12.55
CA ILE A 123 -9.28 -3.44 13.38
C ILE A 123 -10.81 -3.58 13.44
N LYS A 124 -11.53 -2.47 13.72
CA LYS A 124 -13.00 -2.46 13.77
C LYS A 124 -13.63 -2.89 12.44
N SER A 125 -13.04 -2.45 11.33
CA SER A 125 -13.50 -2.78 9.98
C SER A 125 -12.97 -4.12 9.47
N ARG A 126 -12.14 -4.83 10.26
CA ARG A 126 -11.46 -6.09 9.92
C ARG A 126 -10.66 -6.02 8.61
N ILE A 127 -10.13 -4.85 8.27
CA ILE A 127 -9.29 -4.65 7.08
C ILE A 127 -7.82 -4.58 7.46
N SER A 128 -6.96 -4.92 6.51
CA SER A 128 -5.52 -4.71 6.62
C SER A 128 -4.97 -4.41 5.23
N PRO A 129 -4.30 -3.26 5.03
CA PRO A 129 -3.71 -2.89 3.75
C PRO A 129 -2.37 -3.60 3.54
N GLY A 130 -2.44 -4.92 3.37
CA GLY A 130 -1.26 -5.77 3.19
C GLY A 130 -0.53 -5.49 1.88
N GLY A 131 -1.25 -5.12 0.80
CA GLY A 131 -0.61 -4.76 -0.46
C GLY A 131 0.24 -3.51 -0.32
N ALA A 132 -0.23 -2.51 0.41
CA ALA A 132 0.55 -1.32 0.73
C ALA A 132 1.78 -1.65 1.60
N ALA A 133 1.68 -2.60 2.53
CA ALA A 133 2.81 -3.04 3.35
C ALA A 133 3.90 -3.77 2.53
N ASP A 134 3.52 -4.58 1.56
CA ASP A 134 4.45 -5.22 0.63
C ASP A 134 5.18 -4.16 -0.22
N LEU A 135 4.46 -3.16 -0.72
CA LEU A 135 5.04 -2.03 -1.47
C LEU A 135 5.95 -1.15 -0.59
N LEU A 136 5.63 -0.96 0.69
CA LEU A 136 6.53 -0.31 1.64
C LEU A 136 7.83 -1.11 1.77
N SER A 137 7.74 -2.44 1.87
CA SER A 137 8.93 -3.29 1.95
C SER A 137 9.80 -3.15 0.70
N CYS A 138 9.19 -3.12 -0.50
CA CYS A 138 9.90 -2.81 -1.75
C CYS A 138 10.54 -1.41 -1.73
N THR A 139 9.83 -0.41 -1.19
CA THR A 139 10.32 0.97 -1.06
C THR A 139 11.57 1.05 -0.19
N ILE A 140 11.53 0.42 0.98
CA ILE A 140 12.66 0.39 1.93
C ILE A 140 13.85 -0.34 1.28
N PHE A 141 13.60 -1.51 0.68
CA PHE A 141 14.64 -2.28 -0.02
C PHE A 141 15.31 -1.46 -1.13
N LEU A 142 14.52 -0.85 -2.01
CA LEU A 142 15.03 -0.01 -3.11
C LEU A 142 15.83 1.18 -2.58
N HIS A 143 15.36 1.85 -1.54
CA HIS A 143 16.11 2.94 -0.92
C HIS A 143 17.46 2.47 -0.36
N MET A 144 17.50 1.29 0.28
CA MET A 144 18.74 0.73 0.81
C MET A 144 19.76 0.39 -0.29
N VAL A 145 19.33 -0.21 -1.41
CA VAL A 145 20.25 -0.64 -2.48
C VAL A 145 20.61 0.48 -3.47
N THR A 146 19.81 1.55 -3.53
CA THR A 146 20.10 2.72 -4.38
C THR A 146 20.86 3.83 -3.65
N LYS A 147 21.02 3.73 -2.32
CA LYS A 147 21.94 4.59 -1.60
C LYS A 147 23.37 4.30 -2.09
N PRO A 148 24.12 5.29 -2.60
CA PRO A 148 25.53 5.08 -2.90
C PRO A 148 26.24 4.65 -1.61
N ALA A 149 27.06 3.59 -1.69
CA ALA A 149 27.74 2.95 -0.55
C ALA A 149 28.78 3.84 0.18
N CYS A 150 28.78 5.15 -0.05
CA CYS A 150 29.79 6.08 0.39
C CYS A 150 29.20 7.19 1.28
N GLN A 151 28.39 6.81 2.28
CA GLN A 151 28.04 7.62 3.45
C GLN A 151 27.74 6.69 4.64
N GLN A 152 28.80 6.11 5.20
CA GLN A 152 28.82 5.55 6.56
C GLN A 152 29.95 6.22 7.32
#